data_AF-A0A539E6H5-F1
#
_entry.id   AF-A0A539E6H5-F1
#
_cell.length_a   1.000
_cell.length_b   1.000
_cell.length_c   1.000
_cell.angle_alpha   90.00
_cell.angle_beta   90.00
_cell.angle_gamma   90.00
#
_symmetry.space_group_name_H-M   'P 1'
#
loop_
_entity.id
_entity.type
_entity.pdbx_description
1 polymer ?
#
loop_
_entity_poly.entity_id
_entity_poly.type
_entity_poly.pdbx_seq_one_letter_code
_entity_poly.pdbx_strand_id
1 'polypeptide(L)'
;MAVAVACWSMFVAVLVLHDRLPTAMVIVGLALLGGWYMSLQHEVLHGHPTHWPWVNVALVCAPLSLWLPYSVYRDSHLRHHEVELTVPGVDPESFYVEQATWDAAPGWRRLLLRANCTLAGRLTVGPVLSAAALATSELALARKDRGVARPWLVHVASAAIVAWVVFGVADVPPWQYLVGYSYLGLSVTLVRSFAEHRDVPDSGARSAVVGSGWFFGILFLFNNLHHTHHALPGAAWYRLPQLTEEMGAGDIAAAGAGRYRGYGEVVRRYAFRPFTTPVTSLAPIIERQ
;
A
#
# COMPACT_ATOMS: atom_id res chain seq x y z
N MET A 1 -12.92 14.95 -2.83
CA MET A 1 -13.20 15.82 -1.67
C MET A 1 -14.01 15.09 -0.59
N ALA A 2 -15.19 14.54 -0.89
CA ALA A 2 -16.03 13.84 0.09
C ALA A 2 -15.30 12.74 0.88
N VAL A 3 -14.48 11.92 0.22
CA VAL A 3 -13.64 10.89 0.86
C VAL A 3 -12.69 11.50 1.90
N ALA A 4 -12.02 12.62 1.57
CA ALA A 4 -11.12 13.30 2.50
C ALA A 4 -11.87 13.82 3.73
N VAL A 5 -13.02 14.46 3.52
CA VAL A 5 -13.88 14.93 4.63
C VAL A 5 -14.30 13.76 5.51
N ALA A 6 -14.67 12.62 4.92
CA ALA A 6 -15.07 11.44 5.67
C ALA A 6 -13.91 10.81 6.46
N CYS A 7 -12.70 10.70 5.87
CA CYS A 7 -11.51 10.24 6.59
C CYS A 7 -11.21 11.13 7.80
N TRP A 8 -11.18 12.45 7.62
CA TRP A 8 -10.92 13.40 8.70
C TRP A 8 -12.02 13.41 9.77
N SER A 9 -13.28 13.30 9.35
CA SER A 9 -14.41 13.20 10.28
C SER A 9 -14.34 11.92 11.11
N MET A 10 -13.99 10.79 10.50
CA MET A 10 -13.81 9.52 11.21
C MET A 10 -12.59 9.56 12.14
N PHE A 11 -11.49 10.22 11.73
CA PHE A 11 -10.33 10.43 12.60
C PHE A 11 -10.73 11.21 13.86
N VAL A 12 -11.37 12.37 13.70
CA VAL A 12 -11.86 13.18 14.84
C VAL A 12 -12.86 12.41 15.69
N ALA A 13 -13.77 11.66 15.08
CA ALA A 13 -14.73 10.83 15.82
C ALA A 13 -14.02 9.79 16.69
N VAL A 14 -12.96 9.13 16.20
CA VAL A 14 -12.17 8.23 17.03
C VAL A 14 -11.51 8.97 18.19
N LEU A 15 -10.88 10.13 17.95
CA LEU A 15 -10.24 10.91 19.03
C LEU A 15 -11.23 11.24 20.16
N VAL A 16 -12.46 11.62 19.82
CA VAL A 16 -13.47 12.08 20.79
C VAL A 16 -14.25 10.95 21.45
N LEU A 17 -14.39 9.79 20.79
CA LEU A 17 -15.28 8.72 21.23
C LEU A 17 -14.56 7.44 21.68
N HIS A 18 -13.25 7.31 21.49
CA HIS A 18 -12.53 6.05 21.75
C HIS A 18 -12.77 5.47 23.16
N ASP A 19 -12.88 6.33 24.18
CA ASP A 19 -13.11 5.98 25.58
C ASP A 19 -14.53 5.44 25.86
N ARG A 20 -15.49 5.78 25.00
CA ARG A 20 -16.89 5.33 25.07
C ARG A 20 -17.16 4.08 24.23
N LEU A 21 -16.17 3.59 23.49
CA LEU A 21 -16.33 2.49 22.55
C LEU A 21 -15.59 1.24 23.04
N PRO A 22 -16.08 0.03 22.72
CA PRO A 22 -15.32 -1.18 22.97
C PRO A 22 -13.97 -1.11 22.24
N THR A 23 -12.89 -1.49 22.93
CA THR A 23 -11.52 -1.47 22.40
C THR A 23 -11.40 -2.13 21.01
N ALA A 24 -12.09 -3.24 20.79
CA ALA A 24 -12.10 -3.91 19.49
C ALA A 24 -12.67 -3.03 18.37
N MET A 25 -13.71 -2.24 18.65
CA MET A 25 -14.32 -1.33 17.68
C MET A 25 -13.39 -0.17 17.36
N VAL A 26 -12.67 0.36 18.35
CA VAL A 26 -11.64 1.39 18.15
C VAL A 26 -10.53 0.85 17.24
N ILE A 27 -10.00 -0.34 17.53
CA ILE A 27 -8.92 -0.96 16.73
C ILE A 27 -9.36 -1.21 15.29
N VAL A 28 -10.56 -1.79 15.09
CA VAL A 28 -11.09 -2.05 13.74
C VAL A 28 -11.36 -0.76 12.99
N GLY A 29 -11.94 0.24 13.66
CA GLY A 29 -12.20 1.56 13.08
C GLY A 29 -10.90 2.24 12.64
N LEU A 30 -9.87 2.22 13.49
CA LEU A 30 -8.54 2.73 13.17
C LEU A 30 -7.89 1.97 12.01
N ALA A 31 -8.01 0.64 11.95
CA ALA A 31 -7.47 -0.16 10.87
C ALA A 31 -8.11 0.19 9.52
N LEU A 32 -9.44 0.26 9.47
CA LEU A 32 -10.16 0.66 8.26
C LEU A 32 -9.83 2.10 7.87
N LEU A 33 -9.77 3.02 8.84
CA LEU A 33 -9.36 4.40 8.61
C LEU A 33 -7.95 4.50 8.04
N GLY A 34 -6.99 3.77 8.61
CA GLY A 34 -5.60 3.77 8.16
C GLY A 34 -5.48 3.31 6.71
N GLY A 35 -6.12 2.18 6.37
CA GLY A 35 -6.18 1.67 5.00
C GLY A 35 -6.86 2.63 4.02
N TRP A 36 -7.97 3.25 4.44
CA TRP A 36 -8.71 4.19 3.61
C TRP A 36 -7.95 5.50 3.37
N TYR A 37 -7.32 6.03 4.42
CA TYR A 37 -6.50 7.24 4.33
C TYR A 37 -5.26 7.02 3.45
N MET A 38 -4.65 5.84 3.49
CA MET A 38 -3.58 5.49 2.54
C MET A 38 -4.10 5.36 1.09
N SER A 39 -5.30 4.85 0.89
CA SER A 39 -5.93 4.84 -0.43
C SER A 39 -6.23 6.26 -0.93
N LEU A 40 -6.62 7.17 -0.04
CA LEU A 40 -6.76 8.59 -0.36
C LEU A 40 -5.40 9.25 -0.66
N GLN A 41 -4.34 8.92 0.09
CA GLN A 41 -2.99 9.38 -0.21
C GLN A 41 -2.53 8.94 -1.61
N HIS A 42 -2.83 7.71 -1.99
CA HIS A 42 -2.58 7.17 -3.32
C HIS A 42 -3.35 7.92 -4.41
N GLU A 43 -4.64 8.20 -4.20
CA GLU A 43 -5.42 9.00 -5.16
C GLU A 43 -4.86 10.43 -5.30
N VAL A 44 -4.40 11.02 -4.20
CA VAL A 44 -3.87 12.39 -4.16
C VAL A 44 -2.53 12.53 -4.87
N LEU A 45 -1.64 11.53 -4.79
CA LEU A 45 -0.38 11.56 -5.54
C LEU A 45 -0.59 11.53 -7.06
N HIS A 46 -1.75 11.07 -7.54
CA HIS A 46 -2.14 11.08 -8.94
C HIS A 46 -2.86 12.37 -9.39
N GLY A 47 -2.87 13.41 -8.54
CA GLY A 47 -3.37 14.73 -8.88
C GLY A 47 -4.85 14.96 -8.60
N HIS A 48 -5.49 14.09 -7.83
CA HIS A 48 -6.88 14.24 -7.39
C HIS A 48 -6.97 14.80 -5.95
N PRO A 49 -8.12 15.35 -5.52
CA PRO A 49 -9.36 15.54 -6.27
C PRO A 49 -9.48 16.89 -6.99
N THR A 50 -8.48 17.77 -6.87
CA THR A 50 -8.52 19.11 -7.49
C THR A 50 -7.35 19.29 -8.46
N HIS A 51 -7.45 20.27 -9.36
CA HIS A 51 -6.36 20.62 -10.26
C HIS A 51 -5.21 21.38 -9.56
N TRP A 52 -5.32 21.67 -8.25
CA TRP A 52 -4.29 22.38 -7.48
C TRP A 52 -3.51 21.40 -6.60
N PRO A 53 -2.24 21.08 -6.94
CA PRO A 53 -1.46 20.08 -6.20
C PRO A 53 -1.31 20.38 -4.71
N TRP A 54 -1.14 21.66 -4.35
CA TRP A 54 -0.98 22.06 -2.95
C TRP A 54 -2.25 21.84 -2.12
N VAL A 55 -3.43 22.03 -2.71
CA VAL A 55 -4.71 21.72 -2.04
C VAL A 55 -4.82 20.23 -1.80
N ASN A 56 -4.50 19.42 -2.81
CA ASN A 56 -4.57 17.96 -2.68
C ASN A 56 -3.62 17.48 -1.57
N VAL A 57 -2.36 17.94 -1.58
CA VAL A 57 -1.38 17.59 -0.54
C VAL A 57 -1.86 18.00 0.85
N ALA A 58 -2.47 19.18 1.01
CA ALA A 58 -3.00 19.63 2.30
C ALA A 58 -4.08 18.69 2.87
N LEU A 59 -4.80 17.94 2.02
CA LEU A 59 -5.80 16.96 2.48
C LEU A 59 -5.17 15.73 3.14
N VAL A 60 -3.91 15.42 2.84
CA VAL A 60 -3.29 14.12 3.20
C VAL A 60 -1.87 14.21 3.78
N CYS A 61 -1.34 15.42 3.98
CA CYS A 61 0.02 15.64 4.43
C CYS A 61 0.24 15.25 5.90
N ALA A 62 -0.83 15.14 6.69
CA ALA A 62 -0.71 14.71 8.08
C ALA A 62 -0.21 13.25 8.15
N PRO A 63 0.90 12.98 8.88
CA PRO A 63 1.52 11.67 8.94
C PRO A 63 0.80 10.77 9.95
N LEU A 64 -0.48 10.48 9.70
CA LEU A 64 -1.31 9.72 10.64
C LEU A 64 -0.80 8.29 10.88
N SER A 65 -0.08 7.69 9.94
CA SER A 65 0.56 6.37 10.12
C SER A 65 1.81 6.42 11.01
N LEU A 66 2.36 7.61 11.26
CA LEU A 66 3.58 7.92 12.02
C LEU A 66 4.90 7.42 11.41
N TRP A 67 4.90 6.40 10.56
CA TRP A 67 6.13 5.75 10.10
C TRP A 67 6.59 6.14 8.68
N LEU A 68 5.69 6.60 7.81
CA LEU A 68 5.96 6.83 6.39
C LEU A 68 5.74 8.30 5.98
N PRO A 69 6.79 9.02 5.53
CA PRO A 69 6.62 10.35 4.95
C PRO A 69 5.82 10.29 3.65
N TYR A 70 4.80 11.16 3.53
CA TYR A 70 3.96 11.21 2.33
C TYR A 70 4.77 11.48 1.05
N SER A 71 5.79 12.34 1.09
CA SER A 71 6.61 12.62 -0.10
C SER A 71 7.47 11.42 -0.52
N VAL A 72 8.00 10.66 0.44
CA VAL A 72 8.77 9.43 0.16
C VAL A 72 7.86 8.38 -0.48
N TYR A 73 6.65 8.21 0.07
CA TYR A 73 5.63 7.36 -0.54
C TYR A 73 5.28 7.80 -1.97
N ARG A 74 4.96 9.09 -2.15
CA ARG A 74 4.61 9.67 -3.45
C ARG A 74 5.70 9.41 -4.49
N ASP A 75 6.95 9.77 -4.18
CA ASP A 75 8.04 9.69 -5.15
C ASP A 75 8.39 8.24 -5.48
N SER A 76 8.30 7.33 -4.50
CA SER A 76 8.45 5.89 -4.71
C SER A 76 7.36 5.32 -5.60
N HIS A 77 6.10 5.67 -5.34
CA HIS A 77 4.96 5.14 -6.08
C HIS A 77 4.87 5.74 -7.50
N LEU A 78 5.23 7.00 -7.71
CA LEU A 78 5.32 7.57 -9.06
C LEU A 78 6.39 6.84 -9.89
N ARG A 79 7.55 6.53 -9.30
CA ARG A 79 8.57 5.70 -9.97
C ARG A 79 8.04 4.31 -10.32
N HIS A 80 7.25 3.70 -9.44
CA HIS A 80 6.64 2.39 -9.69
C HIS A 80 5.82 2.34 -11.00
N HIS A 81 5.14 3.43 -11.37
CA HIS A 81 4.42 3.53 -12.65
C HIS A 81 5.32 3.68 -13.89
N GLU A 82 6.59 4.01 -13.71
CA GLU A 82 7.53 4.31 -14.80
C GLU A 82 8.51 3.17 -15.07
N VAL A 83 8.50 2.12 -14.24
CA VAL A 83 9.50 1.05 -14.24
C VAL A 83 8.88 -0.32 -14.51
N GLU A 84 9.75 -1.28 -14.78
CA GLU A 84 9.35 -2.66 -15.06
C GLU A 84 8.84 -3.36 -13.79
N LEU A 85 7.53 -3.64 -13.75
CA LEU A 85 6.85 -4.20 -12.59
C LEU A 85 7.40 -5.58 -12.19
N THR A 86 7.37 -5.86 -10.89
CA THR A 86 7.78 -7.12 -10.22
C THR A 86 9.28 -7.42 -10.24
N VAL A 87 10.10 -6.56 -10.84
CA VAL A 87 11.56 -6.72 -10.90
C VAL A 87 12.19 -6.16 -9.62
N PRO A 88 12.79 -6.99 -8.75
CA PRO A 88 13.40 -6.53 -7.51
C PRO A 88 14.49 -5.48 -7.78
N GLY A 89 14.54 -4.42 -6.97
CA GLY A 89 15.53 -3.34 -7.12
C GLY A 89 15.23 -2.32 -8.23
N VAL A 90 14.34 -2.66 -9.17
CA VAL A 90 13.82 -1.75 -10.21
C VAL A 90 12.45 -1.23 -9.79
N ASP A 91 11.53 -2.15 -9.53
CA ASP A 91 10.21 -1.86 -8.98
C ASP A 91 10.30 -1.70 -7.45
N PRO A 92 10.05 -0.48 -6.91
CA PRO A 92 10.14 -0.23 -5.47
C PRO A 92 9.00 -0.88 -4.66
N GLU A 93 7.91 -1.33 -5.30
CA GLU A 93 6.79 -2.02 -4.65
C GLU A 93 6.87 -3.53 -4.78
N SER A 94 7.84 -4.04 -5.55
CA SER A 94 8.08 -5.47 -5.69
C SER A 94 8.40 -6.11 -4.35
N PHE A 95 7.64 -7.14 -4.00
CA PHE A 95 7.91 -7.98 -2.84
C PHE A 95 8.73 -9.23 -3.20
N TYR A 96 9.10 -9.38 -4.47
CA TYR A 96 9.99 -10.44 -4.94
C TYR A 96 11.43 -10.14 -4.54
N VAL A 97 12.24 -11.19 -4.48
CA VAL A 97 13.69 -11.08 -4.30
C VAL A 97 14.43 -11.76 -5.45
N GLU A 98 15.66 -11.33 -5.69
CA GLU A 98 16.56 -12.01 -6.62
C GLU A 98 17.00 -13.38 -6.06
N GLN A 99 17.40 -14.28 -6.97
CA GLN A 99 17.92 -15.60 -6.61
C GLN A 99 19.13 -15.49 -5.66
N ALA A 100 20.07 -14.58 -5.93
CA ALA A 100 21.23 -14.36 -5.08
C ALA A 100 20.85 -13.90 -3.65
N THR A 101 19.84 -13.02 -3.54
CA THR A 101 19.32 -12.57 -2.24
C THR A 101 18.66 -13.73 -1.47
N TRP A 102 17.95 -14.60 -2.17
CA TRP A 102 17.37 -15.81 -1.57
C TRP A 102 18.44 -16.79 -1.09
N ASP A 103 19.46 -17.04 -1.92
CA ASP A 103 20.54 -17.97 -1.62
C ASP A 103 21.40 -17.52 -0.43
N ALA A 104 21.62 -16.20 -0.30
CA ALA A 104 22.31 -15.62 0.85
C ALA A 104 21.43 -15.51 2.12
N ALA A 105 20.11 -15.65 2.02
CA ALA A 105 19.22 -15.46 3.15
C ALA A 105 19.26 -16.64 4.14
N PRO A 106 19.39 -16.38 5.46
CA PRO A 106 19.28 -17.43 6.48
C PRO A 106 17.85 -18.01 6.53
N GLY A 107 17.73 -19.21 7.11
CA GLY A 107 16.47 -19.98 7.10
C GLY A 107 15.24 -19.21 7.63
N TRP A 108 15.40 -18.41 8.70
CA TRP A 108 14.31 -17.60 9.24
C TRP A 108 13.85 -16.50 8.27
N ARG A 109 14.75 -15.89 7.51
CA ARG A 109 14.40 -14.85 6.52
C ARG A 109 13.69 -15.48 5.33
N ARG A 110 14.14 -16.65 4.88
CA ARG A 110 13.44 -17.46 3.86
C ARG A 110 12.03 -17.85 4.32
N LEU A 111 11.84 -18.17 5.60
CA LEU A 111 10.54 -18.45 6.18
C LEU A 111 9.63 -17.22 6.15
N LEU A 112 10.12 -16.04 6.56
CA LEU A 112 9.35 -14.79 6.49
C LEU A 112 8.95 -14.44 5.05
N LEU A 113 9.87 -14.57 4.10
CA LEU A 113 9.58 -14.31 2.68
C LEU A 113 8.52 -15.28 2.14
N ARG A 114 8.59 -16.57 2.48
CA ARG A 114 7.55 -17.55 2.12
C ARG A 114 6.21 -17.25 2.78
N ALA A 115 6.21 -16.87 4.05
CA ALA A 115 4.99 -16.48 4.75
C ALA A 115 4.36 -15.26 4.06
N ASN A 116 5.15 -14.26 3.68
CA ASN A 116 4.70 -13.06 2.97
C ASN A 116 4.04 -13.34 1.61
N CYS A 117 4.29 -14.52 1.00
CA CYS A 117 3.61 -14.96 -0.22
C CYS A 117 2.20 -15.52 0.04
N THR A 118 1.81 -15.77 1.30
CA THR A 118 0.42 -16.09 1.69
C THR A 118 -0.27 -14.82 2.16
N LEU A 119 -1.60 -14.72 2.04
CA LEU A 119 -2.33 -13.55 2.51
C LEU A 119 -2.21 -13.41 4.04
N ALA A 120 -2.39 -14.48 4.81
CA ALA A 120 -2.26 -14.39 6.27
C ALA A 120 -0.86 -13.95 6.71
N GLY A 121 0.19 -14.45 6.05
CA GLY A 121 1.55 -13.98 6.30
C GLY A 121 1.76 -12.54 5.84
N ARG A 122 1.25 -12.13 4.67
CA ARG A 122 1.31 -10.73 4.20
C ARG A 122 0.67 -9.77 5.20
N LEU A 123 -0.46 -10.13 5.80
CA LEU A 123 -1.16 -9.27 6.76
C LEU A 123 -0.48 -9.22 8.15
N THR A 124 0.39 -10.18 8.46
CA THR A 124 1.07 -10.29 9.75
C THR A 124 2.54 -9.86 9.65
N VAL A 125 3.36 -10.51 8.82
CA VAL A 125 4.77 -10.15 8.68
C VAL A 125 5.00 -9.02 7.67
N GLY A 126 4.09 -8.83 6.71
CA GLY A 126 4.22 -7.84 5.64
C GLY A 126 4.43 -6.40 6.13
N PRO A 127 3.66 -5.87 7.11
CA PRO A 127 3.88 -4.53 7.65
C PRO A 127 5.33 -4.30 8.13
N VAL A 128 5.88 -5.28 8.83
CA VAL A 128 7.26 -5.23 9.36
C VAL A 128 8.26 -5.32 8.21
N LEU A 129 8.04 -6.22 7.25
CA LEU A 129 8.91 -6.37 6.09
C LEU A 129 8.93 -5.09 5.21
N SER A 130 7.78 -4.47 4.98
CA SER A 130 7.66 -3.21 4.23
C SER A 130 8.39 -2.07 4.93
N ALA A 131 8.17 -1.90 6.25
CA ALA A 131 8.85 -0.86 7.02
C ALA A 131 10.38 -1.08 7.05
N ALA A 132 10.83 -2.33 7.21
CA ALA A 132 12.24 -2.67 7.19
C ALA A 132 12.88 -2.43 5.82
N ALA A 133 12.21 -2.83 4.73
CA ALA A 133 12.69 -2.61 3.37
C ALA A 133 12.88 -1.11 3.09
N LEU A 134 11.87 -0.29 3.42
CA LEU A 134 11.96 1.17 3.29
C LEU A 134 13.10 1.75 4.13
N ALA A 135 13.21 1.36 5.41
CA ALA A 135 14.27 1.85 6.27
C ALA A 135 15.66 1.53 5.69
N THR A 136 15.84 0.31 5.16
CA THR A 136 17.11 -0.08 4.53
C THR A 136 17.41 0.70 3.25
N SER A 137 16.41 0.95 2.40
CA SER A 137 16.61 1.73 1.16
C SER A 137 16.93 3.19 1.46
N GLU A 138 16.20 3.80 2.39
CA GLU A 138 16.37 5.20 2.77
C GLU A 138 17.71 5.44 3.49
N LEU A 139 18.14 4.51 4.35
CA LEU A 139 19.47 4.58 4.97
C LEU A 139 20.59 4.42 3.93
N ALA A 140 20.41 3.56 2.92
CA ALA A 140 21.39 3.42 1.85
C ALA A 140 21.47 4.68 0.98
N LEU A 141 20.32 5.32 0.71
CA LEU A 141 20.25 6.55 -0.07
C LEU A 141 20.82 7.75 0.71
N ALA A 142 20.54 7.85 2.01
CA ALA A 142 21.06 8.92 2.88
C ALA A 142 22.60 8.95 2.98
N ARG A 143 23.29 7.83 2.70
CA ARG A 143 24.75 7.78 2.59
C ARG A 143 25.29 8.48 1.34
N LYS A 144 24.46 8.61 0.29
CA LYS A 144 24.82 9.17 -1.01
C LYS A 144 24.25 10.57 -1.21
N ASP A 145 23.07 10.84 -0.65
CA ASP A 145 22.36 12.11 -0.82
C ASP A 145 21.85 12.64 0.53
N ARG A 146 22.36 13.82 0.92
CA ARG A 146 21.92 14.51 2.15
C ARG A 146 20.51 15.09 2.03
N GLY A 147 19.99 15.26 0.80
CA GLY A 147 18.64 15.72 0.52
C GLY A 147 17.55 14.83 1.11
N VAL A 148 17.85 13.53 1.28
CA VAL A 148 16.96 12.54 1.91
C VAL A 148 16.58 12.93 3.34
N ALA A 149 17.46 13.62 4.09
CA ALA A 149 17.19 13.96 5.48
C ALA A 149 16.02 14.95 5.63
N ARG A 150 15.81 15.84 4.67
CA ARG A 150 14.83 16.93 4.81
C ARG A 150 13.38 16.42 4.89
N PRO A 151 12.88 15.56 3.97
CA PRO A 151 11.57 14.94 4.12
C PRO A 151 11.37 14.23 5.47
N TRP A 152 12.38 13.50 5.93
CA TRP A 152 12.33 12.78 7.21
C TRP A 152 12.29 13.73 8.42
N LEU A 153 13.04 14.83 8.43
CA LEU A 153 12.98 15.82 9.50
C LEU A 153 11.59 16.48 9.60
N VAL A 154 11.01 16.86 8.46
CA VAL A 154 9.65 17.42 8.39
C VAL A 154 8.63 16.39 8.87
N HIS A 155 8.79 15.13 8.48
CA HIS A 155 7.93 14.03 8.91
C HIS A 155 8.02 13.81 10.42
N VAL A 156 9.22 13.71 11.00
CA VAL A 156 9.39 13.51 12.44
C VAL A 156 8.76 14.64 13.24
N ALA A 157 8.97 15.90 12.83
CA ALA A 157 8.33 17.05 13.48
C ALA A 157 6.80 16.98 13.38
N SER A 158 6.27 16.66 12.20
CA SER A 158 4.82 16.56 11.97
C SER A 158 4.20 15.37 12.71
N ALA A 159 4.89 14.24 12.75
CA ALA A 159 4.47 13.04 13.46
C ALA A 159 4.51 13.23 14.97
N ALA A 160 5.47 14.01 15.50
CA ALA A 160 5.49 14.40 16.90
C ALA A 160 4.27 15.26 17.27
N ILE A 161 3.84 16.17 16.39
CA ILE A 161 2.60 16.95 16.59
C ILE A 161 1.38 16.03 16.59
N VAL A 162 1.26 15.12 15.60
CA VAL A 162 0.17 14.14 15.56
C VAL A 162 0.17 13.28 16.82
N ALA A 163 1.32 12.75 17.24
CA ALA A 163 1.45 11.95 18.45
C ALA A 163 1.06 12.73 19.71
N TRP A 164 1.45 14.01 19.82
CA TRP A 164 1.05 14.86 20.94
C TRP A 164 -0.46 15.11 20.97
N VAL A 165 -1.09 15.37 19.83
CA VAL A 165 -2.56 15.54 19.74
C VAL A 165 -3.27 14.24 20.11
N VAL A 166 -2.86 13.11 19.53
CA VAL A 166 -3.54 11.82 19.71
C VAL A 166 -3.33 11.26 21.11
N PHE A 167 -2.10 11.24 21.61
CA PHE A 167 -1.74 10.58 22.87
C PHE A 167 -1.74 11.53 24.07
N GLY A 168 -1.49 12.82 23.86
CA GLY A 168 -1.41 13.81 24.95
C GLY A 168 -2.69 14.58 25.15
N VAL A 169 -3.32 15.05 24.07
CA VAL A 169 -4.54 15.87 24.14
C VAL A 169 -5.80 15.02 24.15
N ALA A 170 -5.91 14.08 23.21
CA ALA A 170 -7.07 13.20 23.10
C ALA A 170 -6.99 11.95 23.98
N ASP A 171 -5.83 11.69 24.61
CA ASP A 171 -5.59 10.56 25.52
C ASP A 171 -5.90 9.17 24.91
N VAL A 172 -5.81 9.04 23.58
CA VAL A 172 -5.98 7.74 22.92
C VAL A 172 -4.84 6.82 23.35
N PRO A 173 -5.10 5.62 23.87
CA PRO A 173 -4.03 4.72 24.30
C PRO A 173 -3.06 4.42 23.15
N PRO A 174 -1.74 4.68 23.30
CA PRO A 174 -0.78 4.56 22.20
C PRO A 174 -0.81 3.18 21.52
N TRP A 175 -1.00 2.11 22.29
CA TRP A 175 -1.07 0.76 21.73
C TRP A 175 -2.28 0.54 20.82
N GLN A 176 -3.45 1.14 21.12
CA GLN A 176 -4.64 1.02 20.26
C GLN A 176 -4.40 1.69 18.92
N TYR A 177 -3.74 2.86 18.94
CA TYR A 177 -3.40 3.59 17.74
C TYR A 177 -2.33 2.89 16.89
N LEU A 178 -1.25 2.44 17.52
CA LEU A 178 -0.15 1.77 16.81
C LEU A 178 -0.58 0.42 16.23
N VAL A 179 -1.36 -0.36 16.98
CA VAL A 179 -1.90 -1.64 16.49
C VAL A 179 -2.98 -1.41 15.44
N GLY A 180 -3.97 -0.56 15.74
CA GLY A 180 -5.11 -0.31 14.86
C GLY A 180 -4.73 0.47 13.61
N TYR A 181 -4.27 1.72 13.76
CA TYR A 181 -4.04 2.63 12.64
C TYR A 181 -2.77 2.26 11.87
N SER A 182 -1.64 2.16 12.57
CA SER A 182 -0.34 2.02 11.90
C SER A 182 -0.15 0.61 11.35
N TYR A 183 -0.32 -0.41 12.18
CA TYR A 183 -0.03 -1.79 11.79
C TYR A 183 -1.18 -2.42 10.99
N LEU A 184 -2.37 -2.53 11.59
CA LEU A 184 -3.51 -3.15 10.92
C LEU A 184 -4.03 -2.29 9.77
N GLY A 185 -3.91 -0.96 9.83
CA GLY A 185 -4.18 -0.11 8.68
C GLY A 185 -3.24 -0.39 7.51
N LEU A 186 -1.95 -0.59 7.75
CA LEU A 186 -1.03 -1.07 6.72
C LEU A 186 -1.45 -2.47 6.22
N SER A 187 -1.82 -3.39 7.09
CA SER A 187 -2.36 -4.69 6.69
C SER A 187 -3.59 -4.56 5.78
N VAL A 188 -4.52 -3.63 6.05
CA VAL A 188 -5.68 -3.36 5.18
C VAL A 188 -5.23 -2.93 3.78
N THR A 189 -4.24 -2.04 3.66
CA THR A 189 -3.65 -1.69 2.35
C THR A 189 -2.97 -2.89 1.69
N LEU A 190 -2.32 -3.75 2.46
CA LEU A 190 -1.68 -4.96 1.94
C LEU A 190 -2.69 -6.03 1.48
N VAL A 191 -3.95 -6.00 1.96
CA VAL A 191 -5.03 -6.81 1.34
C VAL A 191 -5.19 -6.37 -0.12
N ARG A 192 -5.20 -5.05 -0.36
CA ARG A 192 -5.35 -4.49 -1.70
C ARG A 192 -4.23 -4.95 -2.62
N SER A 193 -2.98 -4.74 -2.19
CA SER A 193 -1.79 -4.99 -3.01
C SER A 193 -1.30 -6.43 -3.06
N PHE A 194 -1.91 -7.35 -2.31
CA PHE A 194 -1.45 -8.73 -2.23
C PHE A 194 -1.41 -9.45 -3.60
N ALA A 195 -2.42 -9.24 -4.44
CA ALA A 195 -2.57 -9.89 -5.72
C ALA A 195 -2.47 -8.91 -6.90
N GLU A 196 -2.05 -7.66 -6.65
CA GLU A 196 -2.00 -6.59 -7.65
C GLU A 196 -0.97 -6.87 -8.75
N HIS A 197 0.18 -7.46 -8.42
CA HIS A 197 1.20 -7.83 -9.40
C HIS A 197 1.62 -9.29 -9.35
N ARG A 198 2.00 -9.82 -10.51
CA ARG A 198 2.61 -11.15 -10.65
C ARG A 198 3.73 -11.13 -11.66
N ASP A 199 4.82 -11.82 -11.35
CA ASP A 199 6.00 -11.98 -12.20
C ASP A 199 5.72 -12.92 -13.40
N VAL A 200 4.96 -12.44 -14.37
CA VAL A 200 4.72 -13.14 -15.64
C VAL A 200 5.60 -12.58 -16.76
N PRO A 201 5.97 -13.37 -17.78
CA PRO A 201 6.90 -12.92 -18.82
C PRO A 201 6.44 -11.66 -19.56
N ASP A 202 5.17 -11.59 -19.93
CA ASP A 202 4.57 -10.43 -20.59
C ASP A 202 4.39 -9.28 -19.59
N SER A 203 5.16 -8.20 -19.78
CA SER A 203 5.14 -7.01 -18.92
C SER A 203 3.77 -6.33 -18.89
N GLY A 204 3.05 -6.32 -20.01
CA GLY A 204 1.72 -5.73 -20.13
C GLY A 204 0.66 -6.46 -19.30
N ALA A 205 0.88 -7.74 -18.97
CA ALA A 205 -0.07 -8.56 -18.24
C ALA A 205 0.31 -8.78 -16.76
N ARG A 206 1.29 -8.01 -16.21
CA ARG A 206 1.76 -8.16 -14.82
C ARG A 206 0.86 -7.57 -13.76
N SER A 207 -0.15 -6.79 -14.14
CA SER A 207 -1.11 -6.20 -13.21
C SER A 207 -2.44 -6.93 -13.26
N ALA A 208 -2.99 -7.24 -12.08
CA ALA A 208 -4.22 -7.97 -11.92
C ALA A 208 -5.45 -7.04 -11.92
N VAL A 209 -6.63 -7.66 -11.96
CA VAL A 209 -7.91 -7.01 -11.68
C VAL A 209 -8.63 -7.81 -10.62
N VAL A 210 -8.92 -7.18 -9.48
CA VAL A 210 -9.72 -7.79 -8.40
C VAL A 210 -11.06 -7.07 -8.34
N GLY A 211 -12.19 -7.76 -8.47
CA GLY A 211 -13.50 -7.15 -8.20
C GLY A 211 -13.63 -6.73 -6.72
N SER A 212 -14.30 -5.62 -6.43
CA SER A 212 -14.33 -5.07 -5.05
C SER A 212 -15.72 -4.74 -4.50
N GLY A 213 -16.78 -4.78 -5.32
CA GLY A 213 -18.11 -4.36 -4.89
C GLY A 213 -18.11 -2.94 -4.31
N TRP A 214 -19.13 -2.58 -3.52
CA TRP A 214 -19.20 -1.23 -2.95
C TRP A 214 -18.22 -1.01 -1.80
N PHE A 215 -18.11 -1.98 -0.88
CA PHE A 215 -17.32 -1.82 0.35
C PHE A 215 -15.83 -1.69 0.05
N PHE A 216 -15.22 -2.69 -0.61
CA PHE A 216 -13.81 -2.61 -0.97
C PHE A 216 -13.55 -1.58 -2.07
N GLY A 217 -14.55 -1.34 -2.94
CA GLY A 217 -14.47 -0.28 -3.95
C GLY A 217 -14.26 1.10 -3.34
N ILE A 218 -14.98 1.42 -2.26
CA ILE A 218 -14.80 2.68 -1.52
C ILE A 218 -13.52 2.63 -0.65
N LEU A 219 -13.27 1.51 0.04
CA LEU A 219 -12.12 1.39 0.94
C LEU A 219 -10.78 1.55 0.21
N PHE A 220 -10.69 1.00 -1.01
CA PHE A 220 -9.49 1.03 -1.84
C PHE A 220 -9.54 2.05 -2.96
N LEU A 221 -10.64 2.80 -3.06
CA LEU A 221 -10.90 3.73 -4.16
C LEU A 221 -10.66 3.05 -5.51
N PHE A 222 -11.24 1.87 -5.70
CA PHE A 222 -11.11 1.04 -6.91
C PHE A 222 -9.68 0.79 -7.45
N ASN A 223 -8.62 1.14 -6.72
CA ASN A 223 -7.22 0.96 -7.15
C ASN A 223 -6.86 -0.53 -7.33
N ASN A 224 -7.67 -1.42 -6.77
CA ASN A 224 -7.64 -2.87 -6.97
C ASN A 224 -8.02 -3.31 -8.40
N LEU A 225 -8.58 -2.42 -9.23
CA LEU A 225 -8.70 -2.59 -10.68
C LEU A 225 -7.37 -2.22 -11.34
N HIS A 226 -6.33 -2.92 -10.90
CA HIS A 226 -4.97 -2.38 -10.87
C HIS A 226 -4.33 -2.27 -12.25
N HIS A 227 -4.66 -3.20 -13.15
CA HIS A 227 -4.25 -3.06 -14.56
C HIS A 227 -4.73 -1.75 -15.19
N THR A 228 -6.01 -1.40 -15.00
CA THR A 228 -6.57 -0.13 -15.50
C THR A 228 -5.93 1.07 -14.82
N HIS A 229 -5.68 0.97 -13.52
CA HIS A 229 -5.01 2.02 -12.77
C HIS A 229 -3.60 2.29 -13.33
N HIS A 230 -2.79 1.25 -13.57
CA HIS A 230 -1.47 1.39 -14.18
C HIS A 230 -1.50 1.96 -15.60
N ALA A 231 -2.49 1.56 -16.39
CA ALA A 231 -2.62 2.08 -17.75
C ALA A 231 -3.03 3.57 -17.77
N LEU A 232 -3.79 4.01 -16.76
CA LEU A 232 -4.33 5.38 -16.66
C LEU A 232 -4.19 5.92 -15.22
N PRO A 233 -2.97 6.18 -14.73
CA PRO A 233 -2.74 6.51 -13.31
C PRO A 233 -3.42 7.80 -12.87
N GLY A 234 -3.59 8.76 -13.80
CA GLY A 234 -4.31 10.01 -13.54
C GLY A 234 -5.84 9.91 -13.63
N ALA A 235 -6.42 8.74 -13.89
CA ALA A 235 -7.87 8.58 -13.91
C ALA A 235 -8.43 8.65 -12.48
N ALA A 236 -9.49 9.44 -12.28
CA ALA A 236 -10.14 9.53 -10.98
C ALA A 236 -10.71 8.16 -10.58
N TRP A 237 -10.53 7.77 -9.33
CA TRP A 237 -10.87 6.42 -8.84
C TRP A 237 -12.28 5.92 -9.20
N TYR A 238 -13.29 6.80 -9.17
CA TYR A 238 -14.68 6.44 -9.45
C TYR A 238 -14.96 6.15 -10.93
N ARG A 239 -14.01 6.46 -11.83
CA ARG A 239 -14.08 6.13 -13.26
C ARG A 239 -13.43 4.79 -13.58
N LEU A 240 -12.56 4.27 -12.70
CA LEU A 240 -11.84 3.02 -12.94
C LEU A 240 -12.76 1.86 -13.30
N PRO A 241 -13.91 1.62 -12.63
CA PRO A 241 -14.79 0.50 -12.99
C PRO A 241 -15.26 0.54 -14.45
N GLN A 242 -15.66 1.71 -14.95
CA GLN A 242 -16.09 1.88 -16.33
C GLN A 242 -14.92 1.68 -17.30
N LEU A 243 -13.78 2.31 -17.02
CA LEU A 243 -12.57 2.21 -17.85
C LEU A 243 -12.04 0.77 -17.91
N THR A 244 -12.15 -0.01 -16.83
CA THR A 244 -11.76 -1.42 -16.80
C THR A 244 -12.54 -2.26 -17.81
N GLU A 245 -13.84 -2.02 -17.94
CA GLU A 245 -14.67 -2.70 -18.93
C GLU A 245 -14.38 -2.20 -20.36
N GLU A 246 -14.27 -0.88 -20.56
CA GLU A 246 -13.97 -0.27 -21.87
C GLU A 246 -12.61 -0.74 -22.44
N MET A 247 -11.62 -0.94 -21.58
CA MET A 247 -10.28 -1.39 -21.96
C MET A 247 -10.16 -2.92 -22.10
N GLY A 248 -11.18 -3.70 -21.73
CA GLY A 248 -11.05 -5.16 -21.65
C GLY A 248 -9.97 -5.61 -20.65
N ALA A 249 -9.67 -4.79 -19.64
CA ALA A 249 -8.55 -5.00 -18.71
C ALA A 249 -8.68 -6.31 -17.92
N GLY A 250 -9.91 -6.79 -17.71
CA GLY A 250 -10.16 -8.08 -17.09
C GLY A 250 -9.58 -9.26 -17.90
N ASP A 251 -9.62 -9.20 -19.22
CA ASP A 251 -9.15 -10.28 -20.08
C ASP A 251 -7.62 -10.27 -20.21
N ILE A 252 -7.02 -9.08 -20.28
CA ILE A 252 -5.57 -8.90 -20.22
C ILE A 252 -5.03 -9.43 -18.89
N ALA A 253 -5.65 -9.03 -17.76
CA ALA A 253 -5.27 -9.50 -16.44
C ALA A 253 -5.45 -11.02 -16.32
N ALA A 254 -6.52 -11.61 -16.89
CA ALA A 254 -6.74 -13.05 -16.87
C ALA A 254 -5.65 -13.84 -17.62
N ALA A 255 -5.05 -13.26 -18.67
CA ALA A 255 -3.95 -13.88 -19.41
C ALA A 255 -2.60 -13.85 -18.66
N GLY A 256 -2.45 -13.01 -17.63
CA GLY A 256 -1.22 -12.84 -16.85
C GLY A 256 -1.43 -12.93 -15.34
N ALA A 257 -1.41 -11.78 -14.66
CA ALA A 257 -1.37 -11.71 -13.19
C ALA A 257 -2.64 -12.18 -12.47
N GLY A 258 -3.77 -12.14 -13.17
CA GLY A 258 -5.04 -12.78 -12.78
C GLY A 258 -6.23 -11.82 -12.75
N ARG A 259 -7.40 -12.36 -13.08
CA ARG A 259 -8.70 -11.74 -12.85
C ARG A 259 -9.40 -12.44 -11.68
N TYR A 260 -9.72 -11.70 -10.64
CA TYR A 260 -10.41 -12.20 -9.44
C TYR A 260 -11.79 -11.57 -9.31
N ARG A 261 -12.78 -12.37 -8.92
CA ARG A 261 -14.17 -11.91 -8.73
C ARG A 261 -14.33 -10.98 -7.52
N GLY A 262 -13.45 -11.10 -6.53
CA GLY A 262 -13.63 -10.52 -5.21
C GLY A 262 -12.47 -10.82 -4.26
N TYR A 263 -12.31 -10.01 -3.21
CA TYR A 263 -11.38 -10.35 -2.12
C TYR A 263 -11.74 -11.65 -1.39
N GLY A 264 -13.02 -12.05 -1.36
CA GLY A 264 -13.41 -13.37 -0.85
C GLY A 264 -12.79 -14.53 -1.65
N GLU A 265 -12.62 -14.36 -2.96
CA GLU A 265 -11.90 -15.33 -3.78
C GLU A 265 -10.40 -15.32 -3.47
N VAL A 266 -9.78 -14.15 -3.34
CA VAL A 266 -8.36 -14.00 -2.97
C VAL A 266 -8.09 -14.69 -1.62
N VAL A 267 -8.91 -14.42 -0.60
CA VAL A 267 -8.82 -15.06 0.72
C VAL A 267 -8.95 -16.58 0.59
N ARG A 268 -9.99 -17.08 -0.09
CA ARG A 268 -10.21 -18.53 -0.25
C ARG A 268 -9.03 -19.23 -0.93
N ARG A 269 -8.42 -18.59 -1.93
CA ARG A 269 -7.30 -19.16 -2.69
C ARG A 269 -5.99 -19.08 -1.91
N TYR A 270 -5.73 -17.98 -1.19
CA TYR A 270 -4.38 -17.62 -0.75
C TYR A 270 -4.24 -17.30 0.75
N ALA A 271 -5.28 -17.48 1.58
CA ALA A 271 -5.17 -17.27 3.03
C ALA A 271 -3.93 -17.95 3.61
N PHE A 272 -3.74 -19.24 3.29
CA PHE A 272 -2.61 -20.05 3.76
C PHE A 272 -1.86 -20.78 2.64
N ARG A 273 -2.18 -20.49 1.38
CA ARG A 273 -1.46 -21.00 0.21
C ARG A 273 -0.70 -19.85 -0.46
N PRO A 274 0.53 -20.09 -0.93
CA PRO A 274 1.30 -19.04 -1.57
C PRO A 274 0.64 -18.60 -2.87
N PHE A 275 0.53 -17.29 -3.07
CA PHE A 275 0.11 -16.67 -4.32
C PHE A 275 1.18 -16.82 -5.42
N THR A 276 2.44 -16.73 -5.00
CA THR A 276 3.64 -16.86 -5.83
C THR A 276 4.82 -17.39 -5.02
N THR A 277 5.96 -17.62 -5.68
CA THR A 277 7.25 -17.91 -5.03
C THR A 277 7.97 -16.60 -4.67
N PRO A 278 8.78 -16.56 -3.60
CA PRO A 278 9.51 -15.34 -3.24
C PRO A 278 10.52 -14.86 -4.28
N VAL A 279 11.08 -15.78 -5.08
CA VAL A 279 12.07 -15.46 -6.10
C VAL A 279 11.36 -15.15 -7.41
N THR A 280 11.70 -14.03 -8.03
CA THR A 280 11.20 -13.66 -9.37
C THR A 280 11.80 -14.58 -10.43
N SER A 281 11.00 -14.95 -11.42
CA SER A 281 11.45 -15.65 -12.63
C SER A 281 12.07 -14.73 -13.69
N LEU A 282 12.02 -13.40 -13.49
CA LEU A 282 12.32 -12.39 -14.52
C LEU A 282 13.78 -11.93 -14.55
N ALA A 283 14.54 -12.12 -13.47
CA ALA A 283 15.96 -11.73 -13.39
C ALA A 283 16.82 -12.24 -14.58
N PRO A 284 16.72 -13.50 -15.04
CA PRO A 284 17.52 -13.98 -16.18
C PRO A 284 17.04 -13.50 -17.57
N ILE A 285 15.98 -12.68 -17.65
CA ILE A 285 15.42 -12.18 -18.91
C ILE A 285 15.91 -10.77 -19.21
N ILE A 286 16.11 -9.93 -18.19
CA ILE A 286 16.52 -8.52 -18.34
C ILE A 286 18.02 -8.39 -18.63
N GLU A 287 18.88 -9.28 -18.11
CA GLU A 287 20.31 -9.32 -18.45
C GLU A 287 20.59 -9.70 -19.92
N ARG A 288 19.57 -10.13 -20.67
CA ARG A 288 19.67 -10.53 -22.07
C ARG A 288 19.13 -9.50 -23.08
N GLN A 289 18.72 -8.32 -22.61
CA GLN A 289 18.32 -7.17 -23.43
C GLN A 289 19.35 -6.05 -23.33
#